data_AF-A0A2H1YGI7-F1
#
_entry.id   AF-A0A2H1YGI7-F1
#
_cell.length_a   1.000
_cell.length_b   1.000
_cell.length_c   1.000
_cell.angle_alpha   90.00
_cell.angle_beta   90.00
_cell.angle_gamma   90.00
#
_symmetry.space_group_name_H-M   'P 1'
#
loop_
_entity.id
_entity.type
_entity.pdbx_description
1 polymer ?
#
loop_
_entity_poly.entity_id
_entity_poly.type
_entity_poly.pdbx_seq_one_letter_code
_entity_poly.pdbx_strand_id
1 'polypeptide(L)' 'MKLIKTINKILILTITLTLFFSCEDDCTKSVNLPVSNPNYNPNNPNGNESPFIDSFQEVPCDFQEPVTEPVNEAI' A
#
# COMPACT_ATOMS: atom_id res chain seq x y z
N MET A 1 34.57 -23.13 -27.40
CA MET A 1 33.48 -22.30 -27.99
C MET A 1 32.07 -22.71 -27.56
N LYS A 2 31.70 -24.01 -27.53
CA LYS A 2 30.37 -24.48 -27.07
C LYS A 2 30.07 -24.19 -25.59
N LEU A 3 31.08 -24.29 -24.73
CA LEU A 3 30.94 -24.05 -23.29
C LEU A 3 30.52 -22.61 -22.98
N ILE A 4 31.20 -21.63 -23.59
CA ILE A 4 30.94 -20.19 -23.42
C ILE A 4 29.51 -19.82 -23.86
N LYS A 5 29.04 -20.39 -24.98
CA LYS A 5 27.65 -20.20 -25.43
C LYS A 5 26.62 -20.75 -24.46
N THR A 6 26.95 -21.83 -23.75
CA THR A 6 26.05 -22.46 -22.78
C THR A 6 25.99 -21.63 -21.50
N ILE A 7 27.13 -21.13 -21.02
CA ILE A 7 27.22 -20.24 -19.85
C ILE A 7 26.44 -18.95 -20.09
N ASN A 8 26.60 -18.31 -21.26
CA ASN A 8 25.86 -17.09 -21.59
C ASN A 8 24.34 -17.31 -21.62
N LYS A 9 23.87 -18.46 -22.12
CA LYS A 9 22.43 -18.78 -22.12
C LYS A 9 21.88 -18.93 -20.71
N ILE A 10 22.61 -19.61 -19.84
CA ILE A 10 22.20 -19.78 -18.44
C ILE A 10 22.15 -18.41 -17.77
N LEU A 11 23.20 -17.60 -17.92
CA LEU A 11 23.25 -16.26 -17.32
C LEU A 11 22.07 -15.37 -17.74
N ILE A 12 21.77 -15.33 -19.04
CA ILE A 12 20.63 -14.55 -19.56
C ILE A 12 19.32 -15.05 -18.97
N LEU A 13 19.14 -16.38 -18.88
CA LEU A 13 17.95 -17.00 -18.31
C LEU A 13 17.78 -16.64 -16.84
N THR A 14 18.86 -16.68 -16.04
CA THR A 14 18.79 -16.32 -14.62
C THR A 14 18.43 -14.86 -14.43
N ILE A 15 19.06 -13.96 -15.21
CA ILE A 15 18.79 -12.51 -15.14
C ILE A 15 17.34 -12.20 -15.51
N THR A 16 16.83 -12.81 -16.58
CA THR A 16 15.42 -12.63 -16.97
C THR A 16 14.48 -13.15 -15.90
N LEU A 17 14.71 -14.35 -15.35
CA LEU A 17 13.90 -14.88 -14.25
C LEU A 17 13.87 -13.92 -13.06
N THR A 18 15.03 -13.44 -12.62
CA THR A 18 15.11 -12.53 -11.46
C THR A 18 14.36 -11.23 -11.71
N LEU A 19 14.41 -10.68 -12.93
CA LEU A 19 13.68 -9.47 -13.30
C LEU A 19 12.17 -9.68 -13.33
N PHE A 20 11.70 -10.83 -13.81
CA PHE A 20 10.27 -11.17 -13.82
C PHE A 20 9.70 -11.43 -12.42
N PHE A 21 10.49 -12.00 -11.52
CA PHE A 21 10.06 -12.25 -10.14
C PHE A 21 10.28 -11.08 -9.18
N SER A 22 11.04 -10.04 -9.57
CA SER A 22 11.23 -8.84 -8.76
C SER A 22 10.13 -7.78 -8.87
N CYS A 23 9.16 -7.95 -9.79
CA CYS A 23 7.94 -7.13 -9.77
C CYS A 23 6.99 -7.68 -8.71
N GLU A 24 7.14 -7.20 -7.48
CA GLU A 24 6.05 -7.25 -6.51
C GLU A 24 5.01 -6.17 -6.88
N ASP A 25 4.20 -6.44 -7.91
CA ASP A 25 3.10 -5.55 -8.33
C ASP A 25 1.88 -5.69 -7.39
N ASP A 26 2.13 -5.70 -6.09
CA ASP A 26 1.04 -5.65 -5.12
C ASP A 26 0.76 -4.17 -4.82
N CYS A 27 0.12 -3.52 -5.78
CA CYS A 27 -0.38 -2.15 -5.67
C CYS A 27 -1.43 -1.99 -4.55
N THR A 28 -1.78 -3.10 -3.90
CA THR A 28 -2.68 -3.18 -2.74
C THR A 28 -1.93 -3.41 -1.44
N LYS A 29 -0.59 -3.34 -1.37
CA LYS A 29 0.17 -3.47 -0.12
C LYS A 29 -0.01 -2.31 0.85
N SER A 30 -0.21 -1.10 0.36
CA SER A 30 -0.37 0.10 1.18
C SER A 30 -1.38 1.07 0.59
N VAL A 31 -2.06 1.81 1.47
CA VAL A 31 -2.99 2.89 1.09
C VAL A 31 -2.61 4.17 1.82
N ASN A 32 -2.87 5.30 1.15
CA ASN A 32 -2.72 6.62 1.74
C ASN A 32 -4.02 7.01 2.44
N LEU A 33 -3.99 7.13 3.77
CA LEU A 33 -5.11 7.61 4.57
C LEU A 33 -4.84 9.05 5.06
N PRO A 34 -5.88 9.91 5.15
CA PRO A 34 -5.73 11.22 5.74
C PRO A 34 -5.39 11.12 7.22
N VAL A 35 -4.52 12.01 7.72
CA VAL A 35 -4.13 12.04 9.13
C VAL A 35 -5.20 12.76 9.96
N SER A 36 -5.64 12.13 11.05
CA SER A 36 -6.62 12.71 11.97
C SER A 36 -6.09 13.98 12.65
N ASN A 37 -6.93 15.01 12.74
CA ASN A 37 -6.60 16.23 13.48
C ASN A 37 -6.80 15.99 14.99
N PRO A 38 -5.75 16.09 15.83
CA PRO A 38 -5.87 15.87 17.27
C PRO A 38 -6.75 16.92 17.98
N ASN A 39 -6.99 18.07 17.36
CA ASN A 39 -7.81 19.15 17.90
C ASN A 39 -9.28 19.07 17.46
N TYR A 40 -9.64 18.10 16.61
CA TYR A 40 -11.02 17.93 16.18
C TYR A 40 -11.92 17.48 17.33
N ASN A 41 -12.99 18.23 17.59
CA ASN A 41 -13.99 17.88 18.58
C ASN A 41 -15.35 17.64 17.89
N PRO A 42 -15.81 16.39 17.77
CA PRO A 42 -17.09 16.08 17.12
C PRO A 42 -18.31 16.64 17.86
N ASN A 43 -18.17 16.99 19.14
CA ASN A 43 -19.25 17.56 19.96
C ASN A 43 -19.31 19.10 19.88
N ASN A 44 -18.40 19.74 19.13
CA ASN A 44 -18.41 21.19 18.92
C ASN A 44 -18.52 21.50 17.41
N PRO A 45 -19.73 21.46 16.83
CA PRO A 45 -19.94 21.67 15.40
C PRO A 45 -19.59 23.08 14.90
N ASN A 46 -19.36 24.04 15.81
CA ASN A 46 -18.91 25.40 15.48
C ASN A 46 -17.38 25.56 15.58
N GLY A 47 -16.64 24.48 15.86
CA GLY A 47 -15.18 24.50 15.80
C GLY A 47 -14.70 24.66 14.36
N ASN A 48 -13.66 25.47 14.16
CA ASN A 48 -13.02 25.65 12.85
C ASN A 48 -12.02 24.52 12.51
N GLU A 49 -11.91 23.52 13.38
CA GLU A 49 -10.96 22.42 13.24
C GLU A 49 -11.56 21.35 12.32
N SER A 50 -10.90 21.07 11.20
CA SER A 50 -11.23 19.95 10.31
C SER A 50 -10.94 18.62 11.02
N PRO A 51 -11.72 17.55 10.79
CA PRO A 51 -11.41 16.21 11.31
C PRO A 51 -10.08 15.64 10.81
N PHE A 52 -9.58 16.15 9.68
CA PHE A 52 -8.31 15.74 9.08
C PHE A 52 -7.40 16.94 8.83
N ILE A 53 -6.10 16.75 9.03
CA ILE A 53 -5.08 17.73 8.61
C ILE A 53 -4.74 17.51 7.13
N ASP A 54 -4.13 18.52 6.49
CA ASP A 54 -3.67 18.44 5.09
C ASP A 54 -2.37 17.61 5.00
N SER A 55 -2.47 16.34 5.36
CA SER A 55 -1.39 15.36 5.37
C SER A 55 -1.96 13.95 5.22
N PHE A 56 -1.16 13.06 4.62
CA PHE A 56 -1.49 11.67 4.40
C PHE A 56 -0.43 10.78 5.04
N GLN A 57 -0.87 9.63 5.55
CA GLN A 57 0.00 8.57 6.05
C GLN A 57 -0.18 7.30 5.21
N GLU A 58 0.94 6.66 4.90
CA GLU A 58 0.94 5.36 4.24
C GLU A 58 0.73 4.26 5.30
N VAL A 59 -0.31 3.45 5.13
CA VAL A 59 -0.62 2.33 6.04
C VAL A 59 -0.67 1.01 5.26
N PRO A 60 -0.15 -0.09 5.83
CA PRO A 60 -0.21 -1.39 5.19
C PRO A 60 -1.66 -1.90 5.12
N CYS A 61 -2.00 -2.55 4.01
CA CYS A 61 -3.32 -3.15 3.76
C CYS A 61 -3.42 -4.58 4.30
N ASP A 62 -2.90 -4.86 5.50
CA ASP A 62 -3.00 -6.18 6.14
C ASP A 62 -4.42 -6.50 6.65
N PHE A 63 -5.46 -5.99 6.00
CA PHE A 63 -6.84 -6.38 6.26
C PHE A 63 -7.04 -7.79 5.68
N GLN A 64 -6.78 -8.81 6.51
CA GLN A 64 -6.85 -10.22 6.12
C GLN A 64 -8.23 -10.63 5.57
N GLU A 65 -9.29 -9.83 5.76
CA GLU A 65 -10.55 -9.98 5.05
C GLU A 65 -11.17 -8.59 4.79
N PRO A 66 -11.81 -8.36 3.62
CA PRO A 66 -12.57 -7.14 3.39
C PRO A 66 -13.68 -7.04 4.44
N VAL A 67 -13.83 -5.85 5.05
CA VAL A 67 -14.91 -5.60 6.00
C VAL A 67 -16.24 -5.75 5.26
N THR A 68 -17.00 -6.78 5.60
CA THR A 68 -18.28 -7.12 4.93
C THR A 68 -19.45 -6.29 5.42
N GLU A 69 -19.28 -5.57 6.52
CA GLU A 69 -20.31 -4.75 7.15
C GLU A 69 -19.90 -3.27 7.15
N PRO A 70 -20.78 -2.34 6.72
CA PRO A 70 -20.50 -0.92 6.78
C PRO A 70 -20.38 -0.46 8.24
N VAL A 71 -19.32 0.28 8.56
CA VAL A 71 -19.09 0.90 9.88
C VAL A 71 -20.00 2.12 10.05
N ASN A 72 -21.31 1.90 10.07
CA ASN A 72 -22.29 2.92 10.42
C ASN A 72 -23.12 2.38 11.60
N GLU A 73 -22.55 2.38 12.80
CA GLU A 73 -23.40 2.47 13.99
C GLU A 73 -23.96 3.89 13.99
N ALA A 74 -25.26 4.01 13.72
CA ALA A 74 -26.00 5.25 13.88
C ALA A 74 -25.90 5.69 15.36
N ILE A 75 -25.27 6.84 15.60
CA ILE A 75 -25.37 7.60 16.86
C ILE A 75 -26.45 8.66 16.68
#